data_AF-A0A4Y7KS26-F1
#
_entry.id   AF-A0A4Y7KS26-F1
#
_cell.length_a   1.000
_cell.length_b   1.000
_cell.length_c   1.000
_cell.angle_alpha   90.00
_cell.angle_beta   90.00
_cell.angle_gamma   90.00
#
_symmetry.space_group_name_H-M   'P 1'
#
loop_
_entity.id
_entity.type
_entity.pdbx_description
1 polymer ?
#
loop_
_entity_poly.entity_id
_entity_poly.type
_entity_poly.pdbx_seq_one_letter_code
_entity_poly.pdbx_strand_id
1 'polypeptide(L)'
;MASTEIEEIGSFSISSSKFNWKIKNFSEFTTMYTYSDVFTAGSFKWRACIYPKGMGKVYDHLSLYLVPVDLTKSVNTEYCFAITSQTDRNNKVRKEQKQKFLEETTRGWGWTSFMPLSELHDPSKGYIVDDTCVISIEVTCWTMKEEDSSDDGVKESGDPHKVPEAKRSKTIENSQ
;
A
#
# COMPACT_ATOMS: atom_id res chain seq x y z
N MET A 1 14.13 33.45 -24.51
CA MET A 1 13.60 32.80 -23.30
C MET A 1 12.82 31.59 -23.78
N ALA A 2 13.26 30.39 -23.41
CA ALA A 2 12.55 29.17 -23.78
C ALA A 2 11.44 28.94 -22.74
N SER A 3 10.18 29.03 -23.19
CA SER A 3 9.02 28.60 -22.43
C SER A 3 9.01 27.09 -22.41
N THR A 4 9.07 26.48 -21.23
CA THR A 4 8.89 25.04 -21.06
C THR A 4 7.38 24.77 -21.05
N GLU A 5 6.87 24.15 -22.11
CA GLU A 5 5.57 23.50 -22.11
C GLU A 5 5.57 22.42 -21.02
N ILE A 6 4.66 22.58 -20.05
CA ILE A 6 4.31 21.51 -19.12
C ILE A 6 3.35 20.62 -19.90
N GLU A 7 3.84 19.51 -20.43
CA GLU A 7 2.96 18.44 -20.91
C GLU A 7 2.14 17.92 -19.72
N GLU A 8 0.81 18.04 -19.84
CA GLU A 8 -0.17 17.52 -18.90
C GLU A 8 -0.14 15.98 -18.93
N ILE A 9 0.85 15.38 -18.27
CA ILE A 9 0.84 13.95 -17.96
C ILE A 9 -0.22 13.73 -16.89
N GLY A 10 -1.25 12.95 -17.25
CA GLY A 10 -2.50 12.74 -16.51
C GLY A 10 -2.37 12.69 -14.99
N SER A 11 -3.39 13.18 -14.28
CA SER A 11 -3.33 13.41 -12.85
C SER A 11 -3.05 12.11 -12.07
N PHE A 12 -1.81 11.89 -11.67
CA PHE A 12 -1.44 10.81 -10.75
C PHE A 12 -1.74 11.23 -9.31
N SER A 13 -2.21 10.30 -8.49
CA SER A 13 -2.21 10.43 -7.03
C SER A 13 -0.99 9.72 -6.46
N ILE A 14 -0.29 10.39 -5.56
CA ILE A 14 0.85 9.86 -4.82
C ILE A 14 0.44 9.74 -3.37
N SER A 15 0.55 8.54 -2.80
CA SER A 15 0.24 8.31 -1.38
C SER A 15 1.41 7.62 -0.70
N SER A 16 1.94 8.25 0.35
CA SER A 16 3.04 7.72 1.15
C SER A 16 2.61 7.36 2.56
N SER A 17 3.22 6.32 3.11
CA SER A 17 2.98 5.86 4.48
C SER A 17 4.28 5.41 5.11
N LYS A 18 4.40 5.62 6.42
CA LYS A 18 5.50 5.13 7.23
C LYS A 18 4.94 4.32 8.38
N PHE A 19 5.38 3.08 8.48
CA PHE A 19 5.01 2.14 9.52
C PHE A 19 6.25 1.67 10.26
N ASN A 20 6.21 1.67 11.60
CA ASN A 20 7.31 1.19 12.43
C ASN A 20 6.87 -0.10 13.12
N TRP A 21 7.49 -1.20 12.75
CA TRP A 21 7.21 -2.50 13.30
C TRP A 21 8.18 -2.80 14.45
N LYS A 22 7.63 -2.82 15.68
CA LYS A 22 8.35 -3.27 16.87
C LYS A 22 8.14 -4.77 17.05
N ILE A 23 9.22 -5.51 16.97
CA ILE A 23 9.24 -6.97 17.04
C ILE A 23 9.88 -7.36 18.37
N LYS A 24 9.05 -7.75 19.34
CA LYS A 24 9.51 -8.22 20.65
C LYS A 24 9.85 -9.70 20.60
N ASN A 25 10.60 -10.15 21.60
CA ASN A 25 11.02 -11.53 21.77
C ASN A 25 11.70 -12.07 20.49
N PHE A 26 12.56 -11.25 19.87
CA PHE A 26 13.12 -11.56 18.56
C PHE A 26 13.96 -12.84 18.58
N SER A 27 14.66 -13.09 19.68
CA SER A 27 15.44 -14.31 19.89
C SER A 27 14.58 -15.58 19.98
N GLU A 28 13.29 -15.45 20.34
CA GLU A 28 12.37 -16.57 20.56
C GLU A 28 11.69 -17.06 19.27
N PHE A 29 11.93 -16.44 18.10
CA PHE A 29 11.30 -16.89 16.86
C PHE A 29 11.61 -18.36 16.54
N THR A 30 10.59 -19.20 16.64
CA THR A 30 10.62 -20.62 16.25
C THR A 30 10.01 -20.84 14.86
N THR A 31 9.19 -19.90 14.38
CA THR A 31 8.58 -19.96 13.06
C THR A 31 9.59 -19.58 11.96
N MET A 32 9.36 -20.10 10.74
CA MET A 32 10.20 -19.77 9.59
C MET A 32 10.06 -18.29 9.19
N TYR A 33 8.85 -17.74 9.32
CA TYR A 33 8.55 -16.35 9.02
C TYR A 33 7.51 -15.78 10.00
N THR A 34 7.36 -14.46 9.99
CA THR A 34 6.27 -13.74 10.65
C THR A 34 5.86 -12.51 9.85
N TYR A 35 4.63 -12.05 10.05
CA TYR A 35 4.08 -10.85 9.42
C TYR A 35 3.93 -9.71 10.42
N SER A 36 4.06 -8.49 9.92
CA SER A 36 3.62 -7.31 10.65
C SER A 36 2.11 -7.18 10.67
N ASP A 37 1.63 -6.24 11.47
CA ASP A 37 0.28 -5.69 11.28
C ASP A 37 0.13 -5.08 9.89
N VAL A 38 -1.12 -4.99 9.44
CA VAL A 38 -1.46 -4.35 8.18
C VAL A 38 -1.43 -2.83 8.32
N PHE A 39 -0.83 -2.16 7.35
CA PHE A 39 -0.80 -0.70 7.23
C PHE A 39 -1.18 -0.26 5.81
N THR A 40 -1.53 1.00 5.64
CA THR A 40 -2.08 1.52 4.37
C THR A 40 -1.21 2.62 3.78
N ALA A 41 -1.06 2.61 2.46
CA ALA A 41 -0.55 3.73 1.67
C ALA A 41 -1.56 4.00 0.54
N GLY A 42 -2.29 5.10 0.65
CA GLY A 42 -3.46 5.36 -0.20
C GLY A 42 -4.56 4.32 0.06
N SER A 43 -5.13 3.76 -1.01
CA SER A 43 -6.14 2.69 -0.94
C SER A 43 -5.56 1.29 -0.79
N PHE A 44 -4.23 1.13 -0.78
CA PHE A 44 -3.59 -0.19 -0.76
C PHE A 44 -3.18 -0.60 0.65
N LYS A 45 -3.45 -1.87 0.96
CA LYS A 45 -3.09 -2.52 2.22
C LYS A 45 -1.81 -3.33 2.06
N TRP A 46 -0.88 -3.11 2.96
CA TRP A 46 0.45 -3.67 2.97
C TRP A 46 0.75 -4.31 4.32
N ARG A 47 1.67 -5.28 4.32
CA ARG A 47 2.33 -5.79 5.51
C ARG A 47 3.77 -6.13 5.18
N ALA A 48 4.65 -6.15 6.18
CA ALA A 48 5.98 -6.71 6.03
C ALA A 48 5.96 -8.20 6.41
N CYS A 49 6.82 -8.98 5.75
CA CYS A 49 7.13 -10.35 6.11
C CYS A 49 8.63 -10.45 6.38
N ILE A 50 9.00 -11.06 7.51
CA ILE A 50 10.40 -11.40 7.79
C ILE A 50 10.62 -12.89 7.88
N TYR A 51 11.81 -13.32 7.45
CA TYR A 51 12.39 -14.62 7.79
C TYR A 51 13.56 -14.36 8.73
N PRO A 52 13.37 -14.44 10.07
CA PRO A 52 14.36 -14.00 11.05
C PRO A 52 15.64 -14.85 11.06
N LYS A 53 15.59 -16.05 10.48
CA LYS A 53 16.72 -17.01 10.39
C LYS A 53 17.12 -17.32 8.94
N GLY A 54 16.68 -16.48 8.00
CA GLY A 54 16.89 -16.68 6.57
C GLY A 54 15.83 -17.51 5.86
N MET A 55 15.93 -17.56 4.53
CA MET A 55 14.97 -18.17 3.62
C MET A 55 15.66 -19.02 2.54
N GLY A 56 15.16 -20.24 2.34
CA GLY A 56 15.64 -21.16 1.31
C GLY A 56 17.08 -21.58 1.55
N LYS A 57 18.00 -21.21 0.65
CA LYS A 57 19.43 -21.53 0.77
C LYS A 57 20.23 -20.46 1.50
N VAL A 58 19.60 -19.34 1.88
CA VAL A 58 20.22 -18.24 2.63
C VAL A 58 19.81 -18.38 4.09
N TYR A 59 20.75 -18.74 4.97
CA TYR A 59 20.50 -19.03 6.39
C TYR A 59 21.26 -18.11 7.36
N ASP A 60 22.03 -17.19 6.82
CA ASP A 60 22.93 -16.28 7.53
C ASP A 60 22.50 -14.81 7.40
N HIS A 61 21.34 -14.55 6.78
CA HIS A 61 20.76 -13.22 6.64
C HIS A 61 19.31 -13.19 7.11
N LEU A 62 18.93 -12.07 7.70
CA LEU A 62 17.53 -11.67 7.82
C LEU A 62 16.98 -11.39 6.42
N SER A 63 15.82 -11.95 6.09
CA SER A 63 15.09 -11.63 4.85
C SER A 63 13.87 -10.76 5.13
N LEU A 64 13.62 -9.73 4.32
CA LEU A 64 12.49 -8.80 4.44
C LEU A 64 11.75 -8.65 3.11
N TYR A 65 10.42 -8.73 3.15
CA TYR A 65 9.55 -8.55 1.98
C TYR A 65 8.38 -7.62 2.30
N LEU A 66 8.03 -6.76 1.35
CA LEU A 66 6.77 -6.03 1.33
C LEU A 66 5.73 -6.91 0.66
N VAL A 67 4.62 -7.14 1.35
CA VAL A 67 3.57 -8.05 0.91
C VAL A 67 2.27 -7.29 0.79
N PRO A 68 1.63 -7.28 -0.40
CA PRO A 68 0.27 -6.80 -0.51
C PRO A 68 -0.69 -7.72 0.24
N VAL A 69 -1.71 -7.17 0.88
CA VAL A 69 -2.72 -7.98 1.58
C VAL A 69 -3.80 -8.45 0.62
N ASP A 70 -4.39 -7.53 -0.15
CA ASP A 70 -5.41 -7.80 -1.17
C ASP A 70 -5.32 -6.69 -2.24
N LEU A 71 -4.48 -6.85 -3.25
CA LEU A 71 -4.43 -5.86 -4.33
C LEU A 71 -5.66 -6.03 -5.22
N THR A 72 -6.40 -4.94 -5.39
CA THR A 72 -7.55 -4.84 -6.32
C THR A 72 -7.22 -4.05 -7.58
N LYS A 73 -5.96 -3.60 -7.72
CA LYS A 73 -5.38 -3.04 -8.93
C LYS A 73 -3.86 -3.09 -8.85
N SER A 74 -3.21 -3.23 -10.01
CA SER A 74 -1.76 -3.14 -10.10
C SER A 74 -1.27 -1.75 -9.71
N VAL A 75 -0.19 -1.66 -8.95
CA VAL A 75 0.30 -0.40 -8.38
C VAL A 75 1.81 -0.27 -8.52
N ASN A 76 2.25 0.87 -9.04
CA ASN A 76 3.66 1.24 -8.97
C ASN A 76 3.95 1.69 -7.54
N THR A 77 4.97 1.10 -6.92
CA THR A 77 5.28 1.31 -5.51
C THR A 77 6.79 1.52 -5.35
N GLU A 78 7.17 2.51 -4.54
CA GLU A 78 8.52 2.64 -4.00
C GLU A 78 8.43 2.34 -2.53
N TYR A 79 9.31 1.47 -2.06
CA TYR A 79 9.31 1.11 -0.67
C TYR A 79 10.72 1.01 -0.14
N CYS A 80 10.84 1.27 1.14
CA CYS A 80 12.09 1.18 1.85
C CYS A 80 11.91 0.45 3.18
N PHE A 81 12.85 -0.46 3.44
CA PHE A 81 13.06 -1.02 4.76
C PHE A 81 14.31 -0.42 5.39
N ALA A 82 14.20 -0.06 6.67
CA ALA A 82 15.33 0.38 7.47
C ALA A 82 15.31 -0.27 8.86
N ILE A 83 16.46 -0.79 9.28
CA ILE A 83 16.73 -1.20 10.67
C ILE A 83 17.76 -0.23 11.20
N THR A 84 17.34 0.63 12.13
CA THR A 84 18.20 1.63 12.76
C THR A 84 18.57 1.14 14.14
N SER A 85 19.84 1.26 14.49
CA SER A 85 20.30 0.97 15.84
C SER A 85 19.56 1.84 16.86
N GLN A 86 19.17 1.20 17.95
CA GLN A 86 18.44 1.83 19.05
C GLN A 86 19.39 2.57 19.99
N THR A 87 20.71 2.35 19.88
CA THR A 87 21.75 3.00 20.69
C THR A 87 22.56 4.03 19.89
N ASP A 88 22.65 3.91 18.57
CA ASP A 88 23.27 4.89 17.68
C ASP A 88 22.44 5.10 16.40
N ARG A 89 21.76 6.24 16.29
CA ARG A 89 20.89 6.53 15.13
C ARG A 89 21.65 6.67 13.80
N ASN A 90 22.98 6.84 13.83
CA ASN A 90 23.79 6.88 12.61
C ASN A 90 24.05 5.47 12.05
N ASN A 91 23.99 4.45 12.91
CA ASN A 91 24.14 3.07 12.49
C ASN A 91 22.79 2.52 12.00
N LYS A 92 22.63 2.42 10.67
CA LYS A 92 21.39 1.96 10.05
C LYS A 92 21.68 1.12 8.81
N VAL A 93 20.92 0.05 8.63
CA VAL A 93 20.83 -0.69 7.37
C VAL A 93 19.55 -0.26 6.66
N ARG A 94 19.66 0.32 5.47
CA ARG A 94 18.53 0.78 4.66
C ARG A 94 18.62 0.21 3.24
N LYS A 95 17.53 -0.34 2.73
CA LYS A 95 17.39 -0.71 1.30
C LYS A 95 16.07 -0.21 0.75
N GLU A 96 16.11 0.34 -0.46
CA GLU A 96 14.98 0.96 -1.14
C GLU A 96 14.86 0.37 -2.54
N GLN A 97 13.62 0.22 -3.01
CA GLN A 97 13.33 -0.30 -4.33
C GLN A 97 12.02 0.26 -4.89
N LYS A 98 12.01 0.52 -6.20
CA LYS A 98 10.79 0.68 -6.99
C LYS A 98 10.35 -0.65 -7.57
N GLN A 99 9.08 -0.99 -7.40
CA GLN A 99 8.48 -2.20 -7.93
C GLN A 99 7.03 -1.98 -8.34
N LYS A 100 6.64 -2.56 -9.47
CA LYS A 100 5.24 -2.68 -9.85
C LYS A 100 4.67 -3.95 -9.24
N PHE A 101 3.72 -3.81 -8.32
CA PHE A 101 2.97 -4.93 -7.77
C PHE A 101 1.75 -5.21 -8.64
N LEU A 102 1.65 -6.43 -9.16
CA LEU A 102 0.57 -6.87 -10.04
C LEU A 102 -0.55 -7.52 -9.22
N GLU A 103 -1.80 -7.17 -9.56
CA GLU A 103 -3.04 -7.47 -8.83
C GLU A 103 -3.26 -8.94 -8.44
N GLU A 104 -2.69 -9.89 -9.18
CA GLU A 104 -2.93 -11.33 -8.94
C GLU A 104 -1.66 -12.16 -8.74
N THR A 105 -0.52 -11.67 -9.23
CA THR A 105 0.71 -12.48 -9.34
C THR A 105 1.74 -12.13 -8.28
N THR A 106 1.70 -10.91 -7.74
CA THR A 106 2.74 -10.47 -6.81
C THR A 106 2.40 -10.89 -5.38
N ARG A 107 3.08 -11.93 -4.88
CA ARG A 107 2.94 -12.41 -3.48
C ARG A 107 3.81 -11.64 -2.48
N GLY A 108 4.76 -10.86 -2.98
CA GLY A 108 5.64 -10.01 -2.19
C GLY A 108 6.93 -9.70 -2.94
N TRP A 109 7.61 -8.62 -2.55
CA TRP A 109 8.91 -8.26 -3.11
C TRP A 109 9.85 -7.73 -2.04
N GLY A 110 11.14 -8.02 -2.16
CA GLY A 110 12.11 -7.67 -1.14
C GLY A 110 13.45 -8.35 -1.31
N TRP A 111 14.14 -8.52 -0.18
CA TRP A 111 15.52 -8.99 -0.14
C TRP A 111 15.63 -10.26 0.68
N THR A 112 16.04 -11.35 0.04
CA THR A 112 16.42 -12.59 0.72
C THR A 112 17.63 -12.38 1.62
N SER A 113 18.59 -11.57 1.19
CA SER A 113 19.77 -11.17 1.97
C SER A 113 19.67 -9.68 2.34
N PHE A 114 18.78 -9.34 3.28
CA PHE A 114 18.62 -7.95 3.71
C PHE A 114 19.80 -7.51 4.59
N MET A 115 20.05 -8.23 5.68
CA MET A 115 21.08 -7.91 6.68
C MET A 115 21.70 -9.20 7.23
N PRO A 116 23.04 -9.29 7.37
CA PRO A 116 23.68 -10.44 7.99
C PRO A 116 23.19 -10.64 9.43
N LEU A 117 22.89 -11.88 9.80
CA LEU A 117 22.46 -12.21 11.16
C LEU A 117 23.58 -11.96 12.18
N SER A 118 24.84 -12.15 11.78
CA SER A 118 26.00 -11.82 12.61
C SER A 118 26.05 -10.34 12.99
N GLU A 119 25.68 -9.45 12.08
CA GLU A 119 25.62 -8.02 12.34
C GLU A 119 24.36 -7.64 13.13
N LEU A 120 23.21 -8.22 12.78
CA LEU A 120 21.93 -7.96 13.46
C LEU A 120 21.97 -8.33 14.95
N HIS A 121 22.62 -9.47 15.26
CA HIS A 121 22.72 -10.00 16.61
C HIS A 121 23.96 -9.51 17.37
N ASP A 122 24.85 -8.72 16.77
CA ASP A 122 25.98 -8.11 17.48
C ASP A 122 25.46 -7.06 18.48
N PRO A 123 25.57 -7.31 19.80
CA PRO A 123 25.05 -6.38 20.81
C PRO A 123 25.69 -5.01 20.76
N SER A 124 26.93 -4.90 20.25
CA SER A 124 27.64 -3.62 20.11
C SER A 124 27.03 -2.72 19.03
N LYS A 125 26.29 -3.31 18.08
CA LYS A 125 25.64 -2.56 16.99
C LYS A 125 24.30 -1.95 17.41
N GLY A 126 23.64 -2.53 18.41
CA GLY A 126 22.41 -1.99 19.01
C GLY A 126 21.15 -2.12 18.16
N TYR A 127 21.12 -3.02 17.17
CA TYR A 127 19.93 -3.25 16.34
C TYR A 127 18.82 -3.98 17.10
N ILE A 128 19.21 -4.89 18.00
CA ILE A 128 18.32 -5.55 18.96
C ILE A 128 18.68 -5.04 20.36
N VAL A 129 17.69 -4.49 21.07
CA VAL A 129 17.81 -4.00 22.46
C VAL A 129 16.60 -4.51 23.21
N ASP A 130 16.80 -5.04 24.43
CA ASP A 130 15.74 -5.68 25.23
C ASP A 130 14.93 -6.71 24.44
N ASP A 131 15.66 -7.57 23.71
CA ASP A 131 15.15 -8.55 22.76
C ASP A 131 14.10 -8.01 21.75
N THR A 132 14.20 -6.72 21.44
CA THR A 132 13.30 -6.03 20.53
C THR A 132 14.06 -5.51 19.33
N CYS A 133 13.60 -5.86 18.13
CA CYS A 133 14.05 -5.28 16.87
C CYS A 133 13.01 -4.27 16.37
N VAL A 134 13.46 -3.16 15.76
CA VAL A 134 12.58 -2.15 15.18
C VAL A 134 12.86 -1.98 13.69
N ILE A 135 11.86 -2.25 12.87
CA ILE A 135 11.92 -2.12 11.41
C ILE A 135 11.03 -0.96 10.98
N SER A 136 11.61 0.04 10.34
CA SER A 136 10.87 1.12 9.67
C SER A 136 10.57 0.71 8.24
N ILE A 137 9.33 0.92 7.82
CA ILE A 137 8.80 0.54 6.52
C ILE A 137 8.16 1.79 5.92
N GLU A 138 8.71 2.29 4.83
CA GLU A 138 8.18 3.44 4.09
C GLU A 138 7.65 2.93 2.76
N VAL A 139 6.44 3.31 2.38
CA VAL A 139 5.79 2.87 1.13
C VAL A 139 5.14 4.06 0.47
N THR A 140 5.44 4.29 -0.81
CA THR A 140 4.85 5.30 -1.67
C THR A 140 4.21 4.62 -2.87
N CYS A 141 2.92 4.87 -3.09
CA CYS A 141 2.16 4.33 -4.21
C CYS A 141 1.81 5.44 -5.21
N TRP A 142 1.91 5.12 -6.50
CA TRP A 142 1.43 5.98 -7.60
C TRP A 142 0.22 5.33 -8.27
N THR A 143 -0.90 6.05 -8.30
CA THR A 143 -2.11 5.64 -9.02
C THR A 143 -2.54 6.71 -10.01
N MET A 144 -3.27 6.32 -11.06
CA MET A 144 -4.07 7.29 -11.81
C MET A 144 -5.20 7.81 -10.90
N LYS A 145 -5.54 9.09 -10.99
CA LYS A 145 -6.82 9.56 -10.47
C LYS A 145 -7.92 8.99 -11.36
N GLU A 146 -8.94 8.42 -10.73
CA GLU A 146 -10.19 8.13 -11.41
C GLU A 146 -10.88 9.49 -11.59
N GLU A 147 -11.13 9.90 -12.84
CA GLU A 147 -11.94 11.08 -13.11
C GLU A 147 -13.38 10.76 -12.71
N ASP A 148 -13.95 11.55 -11.79
CA ASP A 148 -15.36 11.47 -11.45
C ASP A 148 -16.17 11.76 -12.72
N SER A 149 -16.64 10.72 -13.40
CA SER A 149 -17.68 10.85 -14.41
C SER A 149 -18.96 11.28 -13.69
N SER A 150 -19.17 12.59 -13.60
CA SER A 150 -20.48 13.16 -13.34
C SER A 150 -21.37 12.76 -14.51
N ASP A 151 -22.30 11.84 -14.24
CA ASP A 151 -23.41 11.50 -15.14
C ASP A 151 -24.38 12.69 -15.17
N ASP A 152 -24.05 13.69 -15.99
CA ASP A 152 -24.93 14.81 -16.28
C ASP A 152 -25.93 14.42 -17.39
N GLY A 153 -27.11 13.99 -16.94
CA GLY A 153 -28.36 14.31 -17.61
C GLY A 153 -29.08 13.16 -18.32
N VAL A 154 -30.07 12.58 -17.62
CA VAL A 154 -31.26 12.01 -18.26
C VAL A 154 -31.89 13.10 -19.14
N LYS A 155 -31.70 13.00 -20.46
CA LYS A 155 -32.54 13.72 -21.42
C LYS A 155 -33.84 12.93 -21.57
N GLU A 156 -34.92 13.42 -20.95
CA GLU A 156 -36.28 13.05 -21.36
C GLU A 156 -36.43 13.36 -22.85
N SER A 157 -36.53 12.32 -23.68
CA SER A 157 -37.05 12.46 -25.04
C SER A 157 -38.58 12.51 -24.97
N GLY A 158 -39.13 13.72 -25.05
CA GLY A 158 -40.56 13.93 -25.27
C GLY A 158 -41.00 13.33 -26.62
N ASP A 159 -42.08 12.56 -26.59
CA ASP A 159 -42.74 11.99 -27.76
C ASP A 159 -43.41 13.10 -28.61
N PRO A 160 -43.10 13.26 -29.92
CA PRO A 160 -43.62 14.34 -30.75
C PRO A 160 -45.08 14.18 -31.19
N HIS A 161 -45.80 13.12 -30.78
CA HIS A 161 -47.12 12.78 -31.34
C HIS A 161 -48.28 12.73 -30.35
N LYS A 162 -48.28 13.61 -29.33
CA LYS A 162 -49.48 13.79 -28.49
C LYS A 162 -50.29 15.02 -28.89
N VAL A 163 -51.38 14.77 -29.62
CA VAL A 163 -52.45 15.74 -29.92
C VAL A 163 -53.15 16.13 -28.61
N PRO A 164 -53.42 17.42 -28.33
CA PRO A 164 -54.07 17.82 -27.09
C PRO A 164 -55.60 17.68 -27.23
N GLU A 165 -56.23 16.83 -26.41
CA GLU A 165 -57.69 16.81 -26.29
C GLU A 165 -58.20 17.27 -24.91
N ALA A 166 -59.09 18.26 -25.02
CA ALA A 166 -60.13 18.84 -24.17
C ALA A 166 -60.27 18.48 -22.67
N LYS A 167 -60.41 19.55 -21.87
CA LYS A 167 -60.90 19.56 -20.49
C LYS A 167 -62.43 19.41 -20.41
N ARG A 168 -62.93 18.49 -19.56
CA ARG A 168 -64.17 18.54 -18.74
C ARG A 168 -64.34 17.18 -18.06
N SER A 169 -64.90 16.97 -16.87
CA SER A 169 -65.45 17.78 -15.77
C SER A 169 -65.51 16.87 -14.53
N LYS A 170 -65.54 17.47 -13.34
CA LYS A 170 -65.65 16.79 -12.03
C LYS A 170 -66.94 15.98 -11.87
N THR A 171 -66.85 14.86 -11.14
CA THR A 171 -67.91 14.39 -10.23
C THR A 171 -67.28 13.75 -8.99
N ILE A 172 -67.81 14.15 -7.83
CA ILE A 172 -67.57 13.67 -6.46
C ILE A 172 -68.64 12.61 -6.14
N GLU A 173 -68.33 11.67 -5.23
CA GLU A 173 -69.21 10.88 -4.32
C GLU A 173 -68.86 9.38 -4.35
N ASN A 174 -68.97 8.60 -3.28
CA ASN A 174 -69.01 8.78 -1.82
C ASN A 174 -68.79 7.36 -1.26
N SER A 175 -68.16 7.23 -0.09
CA SER A 175 -68.10 5.97 0.66
C SER A 175 -69.41 5.74 1.42
N GLN A 176 -69.88 4.49 1.42
CA GLN A 176 -70.50 3.85 2.57
C GLN A 176 -69.79 2.52 2.81
#